data_AF-A0A545SFB7-F1
#
_entry.id   AF-A0A545SFB7-F1
#
_cell.length_a   1.000
_cell.length_b   1.000
_cell.length_c   1.000
_cell.angle_alpha   90.00
_cell.angle_beta   90.00
_cell.angle_gamma   90.00
#
_symmetry.space_group_name_H-M   'P 1'
#
loop_
_entity.id
_entity.type
_entity.pdbx_description
1 polymer ?
#
loop_
_entity_poly.entity_id
_entity_poly.type
_entity_poly.pdbx_seq_one_letter_code
_entity_poly.pdbx_strand_id
1 'polypeptide(L)' 'DLNEEDLYIFGDGDNDLPMLLKTKNSFLVNSKLKGFEPKEYFYSYDKLAIFLKDFMMIILLQEAM' A
#
# COMPACT_ATOMS: atom_id res chain seq x y z
N ASP A 1 7.61 -9.04 16.55
CA ASP A 1 7.30 -7.68 16.14
C ASP A 1 7.81 -7.42 14.74
N LEU A 2 6.90 -7.25 13.80
CA LEU A 2 7.19 -6.47 12.60
C LEU A 2 6.99 -5.02 13.04
N ASN A 3 8.01 -4.18 12.95
CA ASN A 3 7.83 -2.76 13.23
C ASN A 3 6.74 -2.23 12.29
N GLU A 4 5.81 -1.42 12.81
CA GLU A 4 4.68 -0.87 12.04
C GLU A 4 5.12 -0.11 10.77
N GLU A 5 6.39 0.30 10.73
CA GLU A 5 7.02 1.01 9.60
C GLU A 5 7.53 0.08 8.48
N ASP A 6 7.65 -1.23 8.70
CA ASP A 6 8.18 -2.17 7.70
C ASP A 6 7.08 -2.89 6.89
N LEU A 7 5.81 -2.77 7.30
CA LEU A 7 4.70 -3.52 6.73
C LEU A 7 3.97 -2.71 5.65
N TYR A 8 4.03 -3.15 4.40
CA TYR A 8 3.26 -2.56 3.30
C TYR A 8 1.94 -3.32 3.14
N ILE A 9 0.81 -2.60 3.18
CA ILE A 9 -0.51 -3.21 3.05
C ILE A 9 -1.28 -2.55 1.92
N PHE A 10 -1.79 -3.37 1.01
CA PHE A 10 -2.66 -2.98 -0.08
C PHE A 10 -4.03 -3.63 0.17
N GLY A 11 -5.06 -2.80 0.35
CA GLY A 11 -6.42 -3.27 0.61
C GLY A 11 -7.42 -2.67 -0.36
N ASP A 12 -8.58 -3.31 -0.48
CA ASP A 12 -9.64 -2.89 -1.40
C ASP A 12 -10.98 -2.60 -0.73
N GLY A 13 -11.08 -2.70 0.60
CA GLY A 13 -12.30 -2.32 1.31
C GLY A 13 -12.30 -2.53 2.81
N ASP A 14 -13.51 -2.61 3.37
CA ASP A 14 -13.76 -2.62 4.81
C ASP A 14 -13.12 -3.83 5.52
N ASN A 15 -13.04 -4.98 4.84
CA ASN A 15 -12.46 -6.20 5.39
C ASN A 15 -10.95 -6.04 5.70
N ASP A 16 -10.26 -5.15 4.98
CA ASP A 16 -8.83 -4.92 5.14
C ASP A 16 -8.55 -3.79 6.14
N LEU A 17 -9.55 -3.00 6.53
CA LEU A 17 -9.40 -1.86 7.43
C LEU A 17 -8.63 -2.20 8.72
N PRO A 18 -8.87 -3.34 9.41
CA PRO A 18 -8.11 -3.68 10.61
C PRO A 18 -6.61 -3.84 10.38
N MET A 19 -6.20 -4.23 9.17
CA MET A 19 -4.79 -4.37 8.80
C MET A 19 -4.24 -3.04 8.27
N LEU A 20 -5.01 -2.31 7.47
CA LEU A 20 -4.64 -0.99 6.95
C LEU A 20 -4.33 0.02 8.07
N LEU A 21 -5.00 -0.07 9.22
CA LEU A 21 -4.77 0.78 10.39
C LEU A 21 -3.48 0.47 11.17
N LYS A 22 -2.84 -0.69 10.93
CA LYS A 22 -1.63 -1.12 11.66
C LYS A 22 -0.33 -0.57 11.09
N THR A 23 -0.40 0.20 10.00
CA THR A 23 0.80 0.72 9.35
C THR A 23 0.57 2.09 8.73
N LYS A 24 1.65 2.87 8.65
CA LYS A 24 1.71 4.11 7.85
C LYS A 24 1.93 3.84 6.36
N ASN A 25 2.30 2.62 5.97
CA ASN A 25 2.49 2.20 4.58
C ASN A 25 1.25 1.47 4.03
N SER A 26 0.09 2.07 4.25
CA SER A 26 -1.19 1.53 3.80
C SER A 26 -1.63 2.17 2.48
N PHE A 27 -2.12 1.35 1.57
CA PHE A 27 -2.51 1.72 0.22
C PHE A 27 -3.93 1.20 -0.03
N LEU A 28 -4.79 2.04 -0.59
CA LEU A 28 -6.19 1.68 -0.82
C LEU A 28 -6.49 1.64 -2.32
N VAL A 29 -7.21 0.63 -2.77
CA VAL A 29 -7.47 0.37 -4.18
C VAL A 29 -8.96 0.29 -4.44
N ASN A 30 -9.45 1.06 -5.43
CA ASN A 30 -10.81 1.00 -5.95
C ASN A 30 -11.93 1.14 -4.89
N SER A 31 -11.63 1.70 -3.72
CA SER A 31 -12.60 1.96 -2.65
C SER A 31 -12.25 3.20 -1.83
N LYS A 32 -13.24 3.72 -1.10
CA LYS A 32 -13.04 4.81 -0.15
C LYS A 32 -13.55 4.39 1.21
N LEU A 33 -12.70 4.50 2.22
CA LEU A 33 -13.04 4.19 3.60
C LEU A 33 -13.25 5.51 4.36
N LYS A 34 -14.43 5.68 4.97
CA LYS A 34 -14.76 6.92 5.66
C LYS A 34 -13.88 7.07 6.92
N GLY A 35 -13.16 8.19 7.02
CA GLY A 35 -12.30 8.48 8.18
C GLY A 35 -10.97 7.73 8.18
N PHE A 36 -10.59 7.14 7.04
CA PHE A 36 -9.28 6.54 6.84
C PHE A 36 -8.58 7.24 5.67
N GLU A 37 -7.32 7.59 5.88
CA GLU A 37 -6.47 8.24 4.88
C GLU A 37 -5.27 7.32 4.59
N PRO A 38 -5.28 6.60 3.46
CA PRO A 38 -4.14 5.77 3.07
C PRO A 38 -2.97 6.67 2.64
N LYS A 39 -1.76 6.10 2.65
CA LYS A 39 -0.56 6.73 2.07
C LYS A 39 -0.76 7.10 0.61
N GLU A 40 -1.42 6.22 -0.15
CA GLU A 40 -1.84 6.50 -1.52
C GLU A 40 -3.12 5.75 -1.87
N TYR A 41 -3.95 6.39 -2.70
CA TYR A 41 -5.18 5.82 -3.23
C TYR A 41 -5.04 5.55 -4.73
N PHE A 42 -5.31 4.30 -5.12
CA PHE A 42 -5.37 3.88 -6.51
C PHE A 42 -6.82 3.72 -6.95
N TYR A 43 -7.23 4.45 -7.98
CA TYR A 43 -8.60 4.35 -8.50
C TYR A 43 -8.84 3.09 -9.36
N SER A 44 -7.80 2.32 -9.69
CA SER A 44 -7.91 1.05 -10.40
C SER A 44 -6.72 0.14 -10.12
N TYR A 45 -6.91 -1.16 -10.34
CA TYR A 45 -5.85 -2.17 -10.24
C TYR A 45 -4.74 -1.97 -11.28
N ASP A 46 -5.05 -1.42 -12.47
CA ASP A 46 -4.02 -1.11 -13.47
C ASP A 46 -3.04 -0.05 -12.97
N LYS A 47 -3.54 0.95 -12.23
CA LYS A 47 -2.67 1.98 -11.64
C LYS A 47 -1.82 1.43 -10.52
N LEU A 48 -2.38 0.56 -9.69
CA LEU A 48 -1.59 -0.18 -8.70
C LEU A 48 -0.48 -1.00 -9.38
N ALA A 49 -0.79 -1.73 -10.46
CA ALA A 49 0.18 -2.57 -11.16
C ALA A 49 1.35 -1.75 -11.73
N ILE A 50 1.08 -0.57 -12.30
CA ILE A 50 2.12 0.35 -12.77
C ILE A 50 2.99 0.82 -11.59
N PHE A 51 2.36 1.25 -10.50
CA PHE A 51 3.08 1.67 -9.29
C PHE A 51 3.99 0.56 -8.76
N LEU A 52 3.47 -0.66 -8.61
CA LEU A 52 4.23 -1.80 -8.09
C LEU A 52 5.43 -2.14 -8.98
N LYS A 53 5.29 -2.05 -10.30
CA LYS A 53 6.39 -2.26 -11.23
C LYS A 53 7.54 -1.29 -10.96
N ASP A 54 7.22 0.00 -10.83
CA ASP A 54 8.23 1.04 -10.60
C ASP A 54 8.82 0.94 -9.18
N PHE A 55 7.96 0.68 -8.19
CA PHE A 55 8.34 0.51 -6.79
C PHE A 55 9.30 -0.67 -6.57
N MET A 56 9.03 -1.82 -7.18
CA MET A 56 9.93 -2.98 -7.12
C MET A 56 11.26 -2.69 -7.82
N MET A 57 11.25 -1.93 -8.91
CA MET A 57 12.49 -1.51 -9.59
C MET A 57 13.40 -0.68 -8.68
N ILE A 58 12.82 0.21 -7.85
CA ILE A 58 13.56 1.02 -6.89
C ILE A 58 14.19 0.15 -5.79
N ILE A 59 13.44 -0.79 -5.23
CA ILE A 59 13.94 -1.70 -4.18
C ILE A 59 15.11 -2.53 -4.71
N LEU A 60 14.96 -3.12 -5.89
CA LEU A 60 16.03 -3.94 -6.50
C LEU A 60 17.31 -3.14 -6.79
N LEU A 61 17.18 -1.87 -7.17
CA LEU A 61 18.34 -0.99 -7.36
C LEU A 61 19.03 -0.66 -6.03
N GLN A 62 18.28 -0.51 -4.94
CA GLN A 62 18.85 -0.26 -3.62
C GLN A 62 19.58 -1.48 -3.05
N GLU A 63 19.11 -2.69 -3.31
CA GLU A 63 19.78 -3.94 -2.88
C GLU A 63 21.03 -4.29 -3.71
N ALA A 64 21.15 -3.74 -4.92
CA ALA A 64 22.29 -3.98 -5.81
C ALA A 64 23.50 -3.05 -5.55
N MET A 65 23.35 -2.07 -4.66
CA MET A 65 24.39 -1.10 -4.25
C MET A 65 25.03 -1.47 -2.92
#